data_AF-A0A382KFY3-F1
#
_entry.id   AF-A0A382KFY3-F1
#
_cell.length_a   1.000
_cell.length_b   1.000
_cell.length_c   1.000
_cell.angle_alpha   90.00
_cell.angle_beta   90.00
_cell.angle_gamma   90.00
#
_symmetry.space_group_name_H-M   'P 1'
#
loop_
_entity.id
_entity.type
_entity.pdbx_description
1 polymer ?
#
loop_
_entity_poly.entity_id
_entity_poly.type
_entity_poly.pdbx_seq_one_letter_code
_entity_poly.pdbx_strand_id
1 'polypeptide(L)'
;MAPKFVDPADFDGDVPGRGRKPSAVALECSKALAGCPVGKAALLEGSKFVATAVKERARLRSAITTGARLAGWEKASVQWTVSNLPLVTRIA
;
A
#
# COMPACT_ATOMS: atom_id res chain seq x y z
N MET A 1 -11.54 4.59 -30.83
CA MET A 1 -12.56 5.23 -29.98
C MET A 1 -11.86 5.73 -28.72
N ALA A 2 -11.94 7.02 -28.41
CA ALA A 2 -11.31 7.56 -27.21
C ALA A 2 -12.08 7.13 -25.94
N PRO A 3 -11.41 6.91 -24.79
CA PRO A 3 -12.09 6.56 -23.55
C PRO A 3 -13.01 7.69 -23.08
N LYS A 4 -14.20 7.34 -22.60
CA LYS A 4 -15.15 8.28 -22.00
C LYS A 4 -14.85 8.38 -20.51
N PHE A 5 -14.36 9.54 -20.07
CA PHE A 5 -14.10 9.81 -18.66
C PHE A 5 -15.40 10.27 -17.99
N VAL A 6 -15.68 9.74 -16.80
CA VAL A 6 -16.86 10.05 -15.98
C VAL A 6 -16.38 10.49 -14.59
N ASP A 7 -17.10 11.43 -13.98
CA ASP A 7 -16.83 11.84 -12.61
C ASP A 7 -17.18 10.68 -11.65
N PRO A 8 -16.30 10.30 -10.72
CA PRO A 8 -16.59 9.27 -9.71
C PRO A 8 -17.83 9.55 -8.86
N ALA A 9 -18.24 10.81 -8.71
CA ALA A 9 -19.46 11.19 -8.01
C ALA A 9 -20.72 10.85 -8.80
N ASP A 10 -20.64 10.90 -10.13
CA ASP A 10 -21.75 10.65 -11.05
C ASP A 10 -21.85 9.17 -11.47
N PHE A 11 -20.96 8.31 -10.97
CA PHE A 11 -20.95 6.88 -11.24
C PHE A 11 -21.81 6.14 -10.22
N ASP A 12 -23.00 5.72 -10.65
CA ASP A 12 -23.99 4.95 -9.88
C ASP A 12 -23.80 3.43 -9.99
N GLY A 13 -22.88 2.96 -10.83
CA GLY A 13 -22.57 1.55 -11.02
C GLY A 13 -21.83 0.92 -9.84
N ASP A 14 -21.95 -0.40 -9.73
CA ASP A 14 -21.23 -1.20 -8.73
C ASP A 14 -19.73 -1.23 -9.09
N VAL A 15 -18.92 -0.43 -8.40
CA VAL A 15 -17.46 -0.39 -8.61
C VAL A 15 -16.81 -1.57 -7.88
N PRO A 16 -16.25 -2.58 -8.58
CA PRO A 16 -15.61 -3.70 -7.92
C PRO A 16 -14.42 -3.20 -7.09
N GLY A 17 -14.53 -3.25 -5.76
CA GLY A 17 -13.47 -2.86 -4.83
C GLY A 17 -13.72 -1.58 -4.03
N ARG A 18 -14.77 -0.80 -4.32
CA ARG A 18 -15.18 0.32 -3.46
C ARG A 18 -15.76 -0.27 -2.16
N GLY A 19 -15.02 -0.18 -1.07
CA GLY A 19 -15.40 -0.75 0.23
C GLY A 19 -14.88 -2.17 0.52
N ARG A 20 -13.95 -2.72 -0.28
CA ARG A 20 -13.27 -3.97 0.11
C ARG A 20 -12.51 -3.74 1.43
N LYS A 21 -12.82 -4.56 2.44
CA LYS A 21 -12.08 -4.56 3.72
C LYS A 21 -10.58 -4.69 3.44
N PRO A 22 -9.73 -3.89 4.11
CA PRO A 22 -8.29 -4.00 3.94
C PRO A 22 -7.82 -5.43 4.22
N SER A 23 -6.85 -5.91 3.42
CA SER A 23 -6.24 -7.21 3.68
C SER A 23 -5.58 -7.24 5.06
N ALA A 24 -5.45 -8.44 5.66
CA ALA A 24 -4.75 -8.60 6.94
C ALA A 24 -3.32 -8.02 6.91
N VAL A 25 -2.62 -8.17 5.78
CA VAL A 25 -1.28 -7.59 5.56
C VAL A 25 -1.31 -6.07 5.60
N ALA A 26 -2.33 -5.43 5.03
CA ALA A 26 -2.48 -3.97 5.07
C ALA A 26 -2.75 -3.46 6.50
N LEU A 27 -3.52 -4.19 7.31
CA LEU A 27 -3.78 -3.84 8.71
C LEU A 27 -2.52 -4.01 9.58
N GLU A 28 -1.75 -5.06 9.38
CA GLU A 28 -0.46 -5.22 10.09
C GLU A 28 0.54 -4.17 9.65
N CYS A 29 0.59 -3.87 8.35
CA CYS A 29 1.41 -2.80 7.81
C CYS A 29 1.04 -1.45 8.44
N SER A 30 -0.25 -1.12 8.59
CA SER A 30 -0.64 0.16 9.18
C SER A 30 -0.18 0.30 10.63
N LYS A 31 -0.21 -0.79 11.40
CA LYS A 31 0.29 -0.82 12.78
C LYS A 31 1.80 -0.60 12.82
N ALA A 32 2.55 -1.26 11.93
CA ALA A 32 4.01 -1.12 11.86
C ALA A 32 4.46 0.28 11.39
N LEU A 33 3.64 0.93 10.55
CA LEU A 33 3.92 2.26 10.00
C LEU A 33 3.38 3.41 10.87
N ALA A 34 2.53 3.10 11.85
CA ALA A 34 1.97 4.08 12.76
C ALA A 34 3.09 4.79 13.54
N GLY A 35 3.08 6.13 13.54
CA GLY A 35 4.09 6.93 14.25
C GLY A 35 5.41 7.14 13.51
N CYS A 36 5.61 6.59 12.31
CA CYS A 36 6.80 6.91 11.52
C CYS A 36 6.76 8.40 11.08
N PRO A 37 7.79 9.20 11.39
CA PRO A 37 7.83 10.60 11.01
C PRO A 37 8.05 10.79 9.50
N VAL A 38 7.63 11.95 8.99
CA VAL A 38 7.81 12.32 7.58
C VAL A 38 9.30 12.39 7.24
N GLY A 39 9.69 11.91 6.06
CA GLY A 39 11.08 11.86 5.60
C GLY A 39 11.90 10.71 6.16
N LYS A 40 11.32 9.85 7.01
CA LYS A 40 11.95 8.61 7.47
C LYS A 40 11.37 7.38 6.78
N ALA A 41 12.15 6.32 6.80
CA ALA A 41 11.78 5.02 6.27
C ALA A 41 11.60 4.00 7.40
N ALA A 42 10.62 3.13 7.23
CA ALA A 42 10.40 1.95 8.05
C ALA A 42 10.71 0.70 7.22
N LEU A 43 11.50 -0.20 7.78
CA LEU A 43 11.71 -1.52 7.20
C LEU A 43 10.64 -2.45 7.76
N LEU A 44 9.85 -3.08 6.88
CA LEU A 44 8.84 -4.04 7.30
C LEU A 44 9.44 -5.44 7.38
N GLU A 45 9.60 -5.94 8.60
CA GLU A 45 10.14 -7.27 8.86
C GLU A 45 9.02 -8.28 9.17
N GLY A 46 9.21 -9.53 8.78
CA GLY A 46 8.28 -10.63 9.02
C GLY A 46 7.93 -11.41 7.75
N SER A 47 7.64 -12.70 7.90
CA SER A 47 7.39 -13.62 6.78
C SER A 47 6.24 -13.18 5.86
N LYS A 48 5.29 -12.39 6.38
CA LYS A 48 4.17 -11.82 5.63
C LYS A 48 4.53 -10.66 4.71
N PHE A 49 5.70 -10.04 4.91
CA PHE A 49 6.20 -8.92 4.12
C PHE A 49 7.35 -9.32 3.17
N VAL A 50 7.86 -10.55 3.30
CA VAL A 50 8.88 -11.11 2.40
C VAL A 50 8.20 -11.53 1.09
N ALA A 51 8.64 -10.93 -0.02
CA ALA A 51 8.23 -11.41 -1.34
C ALA A 51 9.12 -12.59 -1.76
N THR A 52 8.54 -13.77 -1.97
CA THR A 52 9.28 -14.95 -2.45
C THR A 52 9.49 -14.92 -3.95
N ALA A 53 8.61 -14.23 -4.69
CA ALA A 53 8.73 -13.99 -6.13
C ALA A 53 8.50 -12.51 -6.52
N VAL A 54 9.06 -12.08 -7.66
CA VAL A 54 8.89 -10.71 -8.18
C VAL A 54 7.41 -10.33 -8.37
N LYS A 55 6.58 -11.29 -8.81
CA LYS A 55 5.13 -11.08 -8.98
C LYS A 55 4.42 -10.77 -7.65
N GLU A 56 4.93 -11.28 -6.53
CA GLU A 56 4.36 -11.01 -5.20
C GLU A 56 4.70 -9.61 -4.70
N ARG A 57 5.84 -9.04 -5.12
CA ARG A 57 6.21 -7.66 -4.78
C ARG A 57 5.15 -6.66 -5.21
N ALA A 58 4.52 -6.86 -6.38
CA ALA A 58 3.45 -5.98 -6.86
C ALA A 58 2.22 -6.07 -5.96
N ARG A 59 1.81 -7.28 -5.56
CA ARG A 59 0.68 -7.51 -4.65
C ARG A 59 0.96 -6.92 -3.25
N LEU A 60 2.14 -7.19 -2.69
CA LEU A 60 2.57 -6.67 -1.40
C LEU A 60 2.68 -5.16 -1.41
N ARG A 61 3.22 -4.56 -2.48
CA ARG A 61 3.27 -3.11 -2.64
C ARG A 61 1.88 -2.50 -2.54
N SER A 62 0.86 -3.05 -3.21
CA SER A 62 -0.52 -2.56 -3.10
C SER A 62 -1.09 -2.68 -1.68
N ALA A 63 -0.76 -3.76 -0.95
CA ALA A 63 -1.16 -3.92 0.44
C ALA A 63 -0.45 -2.90 1.37
N ILE A 64 0.84 -2.67 1.15
CA ILE A 64 1.66 -1.71 1.90
C ILE A 64 1.19 -0.27 1.67
N THR A 65 0.91 0.12 0.41
CA THR A 65 0.40 1.46 0.12
C THR A 65 -0.97 1.69 0.75
N THR A 66 -1.80 0.64 0.81
CA THR A 66 -3.07 0.68 1.56
C THR A 66 -2.82 0.83 3.06
N GLY A 67 -1.88 0.05 3.63
CA GLY A 67 -1.49 0.14 5.04
C GLY A 67 -0.94 1.52 5.43
N ALA A 68 -0.12 2.13 4.57
CA ALA A 68 0.40 3.48 4.77
C ALA A 68 -0.72 4.53 4.81
N ARG A 69 -1.71 4.44 3.91
CA ARG A 69 -2.90 5.30 3.95
C ARG A 69 -3.70 5.12 5.23
N LEU A 70 -3.87 3.87 5.68
CA LEU A 70 -4.53 3.57 6.95
C LEU A 70 -3.76 4.09 8.18
N ALA A 71 -2.43 4.21 8.07
CA ALA A 71 -1.58 4.85 9.08
C ALA A 71 -1.59 6.39 9.00
N GLY A 72 -2.41 6.98 8.12
CA GLY A 72 -2.55 8.43 7.95
C GLY A 72 -1.45 9.07 7.09
N TRP A 73 -0.76 8.29 6.26
CA TRP A 73 0.24 8.84 5.35
C TRP A 73 -0.41 9.25 4.03
N GLU A 74 -0.15 10.48 3.58
CA GLU A 74 -0.64 10.97 2.29
C GLU A 74 0.14 10.33 1.13
N LYS A 75 1.48 10.25 1.26
CA LYS A 75 2.37 9.64 0.28
C LYS A 75 3.34 8.67 0.94
N ALA A 76 3.55 7.55 0.27
CA ALA A 76 4.51 6.53 0.66
C ALA A 76 5.30 6.07 -0.58
N SER A 77 6.61 5.91 -0.43
CA SER A 77 7.44 5.22 -1.41
C SER A 77 7.81 3.83 -0.90
N VAL A 78 7.68 2.83 -1.76
CA VAL A 78 7.97 1.42 -1.42
C VAL A 78 9.12 0.92 -2.28
N GLN A 79 10.28 0.78 -1.65
CA GLN A 79 11.47 0.15 -2.20
C GLN A 79 11.64 -1.25 -1.63
N TRP A 80 12.53 -2.03 -2.23
CA TRP A 80 12.83 -3.40 -1.79
C TRP A 80 14.31 -3.51 -1.51
N THR A 81 14.65 -4.12 -0.37
CA THR A 81 16.04 -4.45 -0.06
C THR A 81 16.50 -5.64 -0.92
N VAL A 82 17.81 -5.90 -0.92
CA VAL A 82 18.39 -7.10 -1.54
C VAL A 82 17.86 -8.40 -0.94
N SER A 83 17.38 -8.35 0.31
CA SER A 83 16.76 -9.47 1.03
C SER A 83 15.25 -9.58 0.80
N ASN A 84 14.69 -8.92 -0.22
CA ASN A 84 13.25 -8.90 -0.53
C ASN A 84 12.35 -8.37 0.58
N LEU A 85 12.86 -7.52 1.46
CA LEU A 85 12.06 -6.82 2.45
C LEU A 85 11.60 -5.46 1.92
N PRO A 86 10.38 -5.00 2.26
CA PRO A 86 9.91 -3.69 1.86
C PRO A 86 10.49 -2.60 2.76
N LEU A 87 11.14 -1.61 2.14
CA LEU A 87 11.52 -0.36 2.76
C LEU A 87 10.49 0.72 2.39
N VAL A 88 9.74 1.19 3.37
CA VAL A 88 8.60 2.10 3.18
C VAL A 88 8.95 3.48 3.72
N THR A 89 9.06 4.46 2.84
CA THR A 89 9.41 5.84 3.21
C THR A 89 8.17 6.70 3.26
N ARG A 90 7.98 7.44 4.36
CA ARG A 90 6.92 8.44 4.47
C ARG A 90 7.36 9.71 3.75
N ILE A 91 6.63 10.09 2.71
CA ILE A 91 6.92 11.28 1.91
C ILE A 91 5.90 12.36 2.30
N ALA A 92 6.35 13.62 2.30
CA ALA A 92 5.50 14.79 2.44
C ALA A 92 4.65 15.03 1.18
#